data_AF-A0AAW9IX80-F1
#
_entry.id   AF-A0AAW9IX80-F1
#
_cell.length_a   1.000
_cell.length_b   1.000
_cell.length_c   1.000
_cell.angle_alpha   90.00
_cell.angle_beta   90.00
_cell.angle_gamma   90.00
#
_symmetry.space_group_name_H-M   'P 1'
#
loop_
_entity.id
_entity.type
_entity.pdbx_description
1 polymer ?
#
loop_
_entity_poly.entity_id
_entity_poly.type
_entity_poly.pdbx_seq_one_letter_code
_entity_poly.pdbx_strand_id
1 'polypeptide(L)'
;SLGPIIMQKTMGYTYYDTNLQATDLRPSAQHWFGTDNLGRDLFVRVMYGARYSLIIAVSAAAINLVIGVVYGGVAGFFGGRVDNIMMRIVDVLYAIPNQIYVIILMATFKKEGSSGLTTIILAMAISYWVGMARIVRGDILQLKQQEFVLAAKALGASKARILFRHLIPNTMGSI
;
A
#
# COMPACT_ATOMS: atom_id res chain seq x y z
N SER A 1 2.75 -15.45 5.26
CA SER A 1 2.01 -16.72 5.17
C SER A 1 2.97 -17.88 5.44
N LEU A 2 2.49 -18.98 6.03
CA LEU A 2 3.26 -20.20 6.33
C LEU A 2 3.50 -21.09 5.09
N GLY A 3 2.85 -20.79 3.96
CA GLY A 3 2.89 -21.56 2.70
C GLY A 3 4.30 -22.00 2.26
N PRO A 4 5.27 -21.09 2.06
CA PRO A 4 6.60 -21.49 1.58
C PRO A 4 7.40 -22.33 2.58
N ILE A 5 7.17 -22.18 3.90
CA ILE A 5 7.84 -22.99 4.93
C ILE A 5 7.29 -24.41 4.95
N ILE A 6 5.97 -24.56 4.84
CA ILE A 6 5.31 -25.87 4.75
C ILE A 6 5.74 -26.56 3.45
N MET A 7 5.82 -25.82 2.35
CA MET A 7 6.16 -26.31 1.02
C MET A 7 7.62 -26.78 0.91
N GLN A 8 8.58 -26.06 1.51
CA GLN A 8 9.97 -26.51 1.59
C GLN A 8 10.07 -27.84 2.34
N LYS A 9 9.24 -28.02 3.38
CA LYS A 9 9.21 -29.22 4.19
C LYS A 9 8.48 -30.40 3.53
N THR A 10 7.50 -30.14 2.64
CA THR A 10 6.72 -31.19 1.97
C THR A 10 7.21 -31.58 0.57
N MET A 11 7.78 -30.64 -0.20
CA MET A 11 8.20 -30.88 -1.58
C MET A 11 9.71 -31.09 -1.76
N GLY A 12 10.53 -30.79 -0.73
CA GLY A 12 11.98 -31.03 -0.79
C GLY A 12 12.76 -30.16 -1.78
N TYR A 13 12.08 -29.25 -2.49
CA TYR A 13 12.69 -28.29 -3.42
C TYR A 13 12.83 -26.91 -2.76
N THR A 14 14.04 -26.36 -2.78
CA THR A 14 14.37 -25.02 -2.29
C THR A 14 14.23 -24.00 -3.42
N TYR A 15 13.92 -22.74 -3.09
CA TYR A 15 13.82 -21.63 -4.06
C TYR A 15 15.05 -21.47 -4.99
N TYR A 16 16.22 -21.93 -4.55
CA TYR A 16 17.48 -21.86 -5.29
C TYR A 16 17.89 -23.19 -5.94
N ASP A 17 17.16 -24.28 -5.71
CA ASP A 17 17.54 -25.59 -6.23
C ASP A 17 17.38 -25.60 -7.74
N THR A 18 18.51 -25.85 -8.40
CA THR A 18 18.66 -25.78 -9.84
C THR A 18 18.95 -27.20 -10.31
N ASN A 19 17.99 -27.84 -10.98
CA ASN A 19 18.19 -29.17 -11.55
C ASN A 19 18.29 -29.09 -13.07
N LEU A 20 19.52 -28.97 -13.57
CA LEU A 20 19.80 -28.83 -15.01
C LEU A 20 19.39 -30.05 -15.86
N GLN A 21 19.07 -31.19 -15.24
CA GLN A 21 18.53 -32.37 -15.94
C GLN A 21 16.99 -32.34 -16.07
N ALA A 22 16.34 -31.42 -15.37
CA ALA A 22 14.88 -31.28 -15.29
C ALA A 22 14.45 -29.91 -15.84
N THR A 23 15.00 -29.49 -16.97
CA THR A 23 14.72 -28.22 -17.65
C THR A 23 13.49 -28.30 -18.54
N ASP A 24 12.70 -27.22 -18.59
CA ASP A 24 11.52 -27.06 -19.46
C ASP A 24 10.50 -28.21 -19.37
N LEU A 25 10.35 -28.77 -18.17
CA LEU A 25 9.37 -29.84 -17.94
C LEU A 25 7.96 -29.27 -17.93
N ARG A 26 7.05 -29.99 -18.57
CA ARG A 26 5.60 -29.73 -18.50
C ARG A 26 5.06 -30.00 -17.08
N PRO A 27 3.91 -29.40 -16.72
CA PRO A 27 3.23 -29.69 -15.46
C PRO A 27 3.10 -31.20 -15.18
N SER A 28 3.51 -31.62 -13.98
CA SER A 28 3.47 -33.01 -13.52
C SER A 28 3.18 -33.08 -12.03
N ALA A 29 2.88 -34.28 -11.50
CA ALA A 29 2.63 -34.47 -10.06
C ALA A 29 3.84 -34.09 -9.19
N GLN A 30 5.05 -34.15 -9.76
CA GLN A 30 6.31 -33.75 -9.12
C GLN A 30 6.61 -32.25 -9.29
N HIS A 31 6.23 -31.66 -10.43
CA HIS A 31 6.37 -30.24 -10.73
C HIS A 31 5.02 -29.66 -11.17
N TRP A 32 4.20 -29.20 -10.22
CA TRP A 32 2.80 -28.85 -10.49
C TRP A 32 2.62 -27.82 -11.59
N PHE A 33 3.54 -26.85 -11.69
CA PHE A 33 3.56 -25.85 -12.76
C PHE A 33 4.69 -26.06 -13.77
N GLY A 34 5.41 -27.19 -13.70
CA GLY A 34 6.60 -27.45 -14.50
C GLY A 34 7.85 -26.73 -13.98
N THR A 35 8.91 -26.78 -14.77
CA THR A 35 10.20 -26.15 -14.46
C THR A 35 10.58 -25.12 -15.50
N ASP A 36 11.43 -24.16 -15.11
CA ASP A 36 11.98 -23.18 -16.05
C ASP A 36 13.21 -23.70 -16.82
N ASN A 37 13.79 -22.83 -17.64
CA ASN A 37 15.00 -23.08 -18.43
C ASN A 37 16.28 -23.32 -17.59
N LEU A 38 16.21 -23.21 -16.27
CA LEU A 38 17.26 -23.57 -15.34
C LEU A 38 16.84 -24.76 -14.45
N GLY A 39 15.71 -25.40 -14.75
CA GLY A 39 15.19 -26.55 -14.02
C GLY A 39 14.70 -26.23 -12.62
N ARG A 40 14.30 -24.98 -12.38
CA ARG A 40 13.72 -24.54 -11.11
C ARG A 40 12.20 -24.70 -11.14
N ASP A 41 11.64 -25.19 -10.03
CA ASP A 41 10.19 -25.41 -9.91
C ASP A 41 9.41 -24.08 -9.94
N LEU A 42 8.51 -23.94 -10.93
CA LEU A 42 7.73 -22.72 -11.13
C LEU A 42 6.67 -22.52 -10.03
N PHE A 43 6.12 -23.59 -9.47
CA PHE A 43 5.11 -23.51 -8.42
C PHE A 43 5.71 -22.95 -7.14
N VAL A 44 6.91 -23.39 -6.75
CA VAL A 44 7.65 -22.84 -5.61
C VAL A 44 7.94 -21.34 -5.83
N ARG A 45 8.41 -20.94 -7.02
CA ARG A 45 8.73 -19.53 -7.32
C ARG A 45 7.49 -18.63 -7.27
N VAL A 46 6.36 -19.09 -7.78
CA VAL A 46 5.08 -18.36 -7.68
C VAL A 46 4.66 -18.19 -6.22
N MET A 47 4.78 -19.24 -5.40
CA MET A 47 4.41 -19.17 -3.98
C MET A 47 5.31 -18.21 -3.18
N TYR A 48 6.61 -18.20 -3.46
CA TYR A 48 7.53 -17.22 -2.87
C TYR A 48 7.25 -15.79 -3.36
N GLY A 49 7.00 -15.61 -4.66
CA GLY A 49 6.59 -14.33 -5.24
C GLY A 49 5.32 -13.79 -4.59
N ALA A 50 4.29 -14.63 -4.46
CA ALA A 50 3.01 -14.28 -3.84
C ALA A 50 3.19 -13.81 -2.38
N ARG A 51 4.06 -14.46 -1.60
CA ARG A 51 4.38 -14.03 -0.23
C ARG A 51 4.94 -12.61 -0.22
N TYR A 52 5.91 -12.31 -1.08
CA TYR A 52 6.51 -10.98 -1.14
C TYR A 52 5.52 -9.93 -1.63
N SER A 53 4.76 -10.22 -2.69
CA SER A 53 3.72 -9.33 -3.21
C SER A 53 2.67 -8.99 -2.14
N LEU A 54 2.21 -9.97 -1.35
CA LEU A 54 1.27 -9.73 -0.25
C LEU A 54 1.84 -8.83 0.84
N ILE A 55 3.09 -9.07 1.25
CA ILE A 55 3.76 -8.25 2.27
C ILE A 55 3.87 -6.80 1.77
N ILE A 56 4.32 -6.61 0.53
CA ILE A 56 4.45 -5.28 -0.08
C ILE A 56 3.09 -4.59 -0.14
N ALA A 57 2.07 -5.23 -0.69
CA ALA A 57 0.75 -4.64 -0.87
C ALA A 57 0.11 -4.22 0.46
N VAL A 58 0.12 -5.11 1.46
CA VAL A 58 -0.47 -4.82 2.78
C VAL A 58 0.30 -3.71 3.48
N SER A 59 1.63 -3.74 3.45
CA SER A 59 2.46 -2.73 4.13
C SER A 59 2.30 -1.36 3.48
N ALA A 60 2.36 -1.30 2.15
CA ALA A 60 2.15 -0.05 1.41
C ALA A 60 0.73 0.49 1.62
N ALA A 61 -0.30 -0.37 1.57
CA ALA A 61 -1.68 0.04 1.81
C ALA A 61 -1.86 0.62 3.22
N ALA A 62 -1.31 -0.02 4.25
CA ALA A 62 -1.39 0.48 5.63
C ALA A 62 -0.74 1.86 5.77
N ILE A 63 0.45 2.05 5.20
CA ILE A 63 1.15 3.34 5.25
C ILE A 63 0.36 4.41 4.50
N ASN A 64 -0.11 4.10 3.29
CA ASN A 64 -0.92 5.01 2.49
C ASN A 64 -2.22 5.43 3.20
N LEU A 65 -2.88 4.47 3.85
CA LEU A 65 -4.09 4.71 4.62
C LEU A 65 -3.80 5.66 5.79
N VAL A 66 -2.78 5.38 6.61
CA VAL A 66 -2.44 6.22 7.76
C VAL A 66 -2.08 7.64 7.32
N ILE A 67 -1.20 7.80 6.33
CA ILE A 67 -0.76 9.12 5.86
C ILE A 67 -1.92 9.87 5.20
N GLY A 68 -2.64 9.20 4.29
CA GLY A 68 -3.76 9.79 3.56
C GLY A 68 -4.90 10.21 4.47
N VAL A 69 -5.28 9.37 5.44
CA VAL A 69 -6.35 9.67 6.40
C VAL A 69 -5.99 10.84 7.30
N VAL A 70 -4.76 10.89 7.83
CA VAL A 70 -4.33 12.00 8.68
C VAL A 70 -4.26 13.30 7.87
N TYR A 71 -3.65 13.25 6.68
CA TYR A 71 -3.46 14.45 5.85
C TYR A 71 -4.80 15.00 5.33
N GLY A 72 -5.62 14.15 4.71
CA GLY A 72 -6.95 14.50 4.21
C GLY A 72 -7.92 14.88 5.33
N GLY A 73 -7.82 14.20 6.47
CA GLY A 73 -8.56 14.48 7.70
C GLY A 73 -8.34 15.90 8.19
N VAL A 74 -7.07 16.30 8.33
CA VAL A 74 -6.69 17.65 8.76
C VAL A 74 -7.12 18.70 7.72
N ALA A 75 -6.84 18.46 6.44
CA ALA A 75 -7.21 19.40 5.37
C ALA A 75 -8.73 19.65 5.33
N GLY A 76 -9.54 18.59 5.29
CA GLY A 76 -11.00 18.70 5.24
C GLY A 76 -11.63 19.29 6.50
N PHE A 77 -11.07 18.98 7.67
CA PHE A 77 -11.64 19.42 8.95
C PHE A 77 -11.41 20.90 9.23
N PHE A 78 -10.18 21.39 9.06
CA PHE A 78 -9.87 22.79 9.33
C PHE A 78 -10.38 23.71 8.22
N GLY A 79 -10.39 23.26 6.96
CA GLY A 79 -10.90 24.05 5.84
C GLY A 79 -10.09 25.33 5.58
N GLY A 80 -10.61 26.17 4.66
CA GLY A 80 -10.10 27.52 4.42
C GLY A 80 -8.64 27.56 3.97
N ARG A 81 -7.81 28.35 4.66
CA ARG A 81 -6.39 28.53 4.30
C ARG A 81 -5.56 27.26 4.47
N VAL A 82 -5.81 26.47 5.52
CA VAL A 82 -5.07 25.22 5.79
C VAL A 82 -5.34 24.22 4.68
N ASP A 83 -6.62 24.03 4.35
CA ASP A 83 -7.05 23.18 3.25
C ASP A 83 -6.43 23.61 1.92
N ASN A 84 -6.52 24.89 1.56
CA ASN A 84 -5.94 25.40 0.33
C ASN A 84 -4.43 25.18 0.22
N ILE A 85 -3.66 25.37 1.30
CA ILE A 85 -2.20 25.16 1.28
C ILE A 85 -1.88 23.66 1.15
N MET A 86 -2.52 22.82 1.96
CA MET A 86 -2.30 21.37 1.95
C MET A 86 -2.67 20.76 0.60
N MET A 87 -3.80 21.16 0.05
CA MET A 87 -4.23 20.68 -1.26
C MET A 87 -3.37 21.18 -2.39
N ARG A 88 -2.80 22.39 -2.29
CA ARG A 88 -1.85 22.89 -3.28
C ARG A 88 -0.57 22.07 -3.34
N ILE A 89 -0.09 21.57 -2.19
CA ILE A 89 1.04 20.62 -2.15
C ILE A 89 0.66 19.32 -2.87
N VAL A 90 -0.51 18.77 -2.55
CA VAL A 90 -1.07 17.57 -3.19
C VAL A 90 -1.26 17.75 -4.70
N ASP A 91 -1.69 18.92 -5.15
CA ASP A 91 -1.94 19.22 -6.55
C ASP A 91 -0.63 19.33 -7.34
N VAL A 92 0.41 19.95 -6.76
CA VAL A 92 1.76 19.99 -7.35
C VAL A 92 2.32 18.58 -7.49
N LEU A 93 2.17 17.74 -6.48
CA LEU A 93 2.61 16.34 -6.52
C LEU A 93 1.83 15.50 -7.55
N TYR A 94 0.59 15.86 -7.86
CA TYR A 94 -0.22 15.14 -8.82
C TYR A 94 -0.08 15.64 -10.25
N ALA A 95 0.49 16.83 -10.45
CA ALA A 95 0.76 17.39 -11.77
C ALA A 95 1.78 16.53 -12.55
N ILE A 96 2.65 15.81 -11.84
CA ILE A 96 3.59 14.87 -12.43
C ILE A 96 2.90 13.48 -12.52
N PRO A 97 3.02 12.77 -13.66
CA PRO A 97 2.46 11.43 -13.79
C PRO A 97 2.97 10.47 -12.71
N ASN A 98 2.05 9.82 -11.99
CA ASN A 98 2.34 8.88 -10.91
C ASN A 98 3.40 7.83 -11.29
N GLN A 99 3.37 7.36 -12.54
CA GLN A 99 4.32 6.36 -13.03
C GLN A 99 5.78 6.85 -13.03
N ILE A 100 6.00 8.15 -13.26
CA ILE A 100 7.34 8.75 -13.28
C ILE A 100 7.94 8.76 -11.87
N TYR A 101 7.15 9.09 -10.84
CA TYR A 101 7.61 9.05 -9.45
C TYR A 101 8.09 7.67 -9.04
N VAL A 102 7.30 6.63 -9.35
CA VAL A 102 7.63 5.25 -8.99
C VAL A 102 8.95 4.84 -9.62
N ILE A 103 9.15 5.12 -10.92
CA ILE A 103 10.37 4.75 -11.63
C ILE A 103 11.60 5.49 -11.09
N ILE A 104 11.49 6.80 -10.84
CA ILE A 104 12.59 7.61 -10.29
C ILE A 104 13.00 7.10 -8.91
N LEU A 105 12.02 6.85 -8.03
CA LEU A 105 12.29 6.31 -6.69
C LEU A 105 12.96 4.94 -6.80
N MET A 106 12.42 4.03 -7.63
CA MET A 106 13.04 2.73 -7.86
C MET A 106 14.48 2.83 -8.40
N ALA A 107 14.76 3.75 -9.33
CA ALA A 107 16.09 3.95 -9.89
C ALA A 107 17.09 4.48 -8.85
N THR A 108 16.68 5.46 -8.04
CA THR A 108 17.52 6.06 -7.00
C THR A 108 17.86 5.06 -5.90
N PHE A 109 16.86 4.39 -5.33
CA PHE A 109 17.07 3.45 -4.23
C PHE A 109 17.80 2.16 -4.66
N LYS A 110 17.71 1.77 -5.95
CA LYS A 110 18.52 0.67 -6.49
C LYS A 110 20.02 0.98 -6.45
N LYS A 111 20.41 2.26 -6.57
CA LYS A 111 21.80 2.70 -6.52
C LYS A 111 22.40 2.64 -5.11
N GLU A 112 21.57 2.73 -4.07
CA GLU A 112 22.01 2.75 -2.66
C GLU A 112 22.07 1.37 -1.98
N GLY A 113 21.92 0.27 -2.74
CA GLY A 113 21.99 -1.08 -2.19
C GLY A 113 20.82 -1.46 -1.27
N SER A 114 19.73 -0.67 -1.29
CA SER A 114 18.52 -0.96 -0.52
C SER A 114 17.84 -2.24 -1.01
N SER A 115 17.38 -3.07 -0.07
CA SER A 115 16.59 -4.28 -0.38
C SER A 115 15.40 -3.92 -1.27
N GLY A 116 15.24 -4.62 -2.40
CA GLY A 116 14.21 -4.32 -3.39
C GLY A 116 12.80 -4.27 -2.81
N LEU A 117 12.54 -4.99 -1.72
CA LEU A 117 11.25 -4.97 -1.01
C LEU A 117 10.95 -3.62 -0.38
N THR A 118 11.88 -3.06 0.39
CA THR A 118 11.68 -1.79 1.10
C THR A 118 11.51 -0.63 0.11
N THR A 119 12.29 -0.65 -0.97
CA THR A 119 12.20 0.34 -2.05
C THR A 119 10.82 0.36 -2.69
N ILE A 120 10.25 -0.81 -2.99
CA ILE A 120 8.93 -0.89 -3.60
C ILE A 120 7.86 -0.39 -2.62
N ILE A 121 7.94 -0.79 -1.35
CA ILE A 121 6.99 -0.34 -0.31
C ILE A 121 7.00 1.19 -0.19
N LEU A 122 8.19 1.79 -0.10
CA LEU A 122 8.33 3.25 0.00
C LEU A 122 7.86 3.97 -1.26
N ALA A 123 8.20 3.45 -2.45
CA ALA A 123 7.75 4.02 -3.71
C ALA A 123 6.22 4.01 -3.82
N MET A 124 5.57 2.91 -3.45
CA MET A 124 4.11 2.82 -3.40
C MET A 124 3.51 3.73 -2.32
N ALA A 125 4.12 3.80 -1.12
CA ALA A 125 3.65 4.65 -0.03
C ALA A 125 3.71 6.14 -0.36
N ILE A 126 4.73 6.59 -1.10
CA ILE A 126 4.87 7.99 -1.51
C ILE A 126 3.96 8.34 -2.70
N SER A 127 3.58 7.34 -3.51
CA SER A 127 2.81 7.60 -4.73
C SER A 127 1.30 7.61 -4.48
N TYR A 128 0.77 6.74 -3.61
CA TYR A 128 -0.68 6.54 -3.50
C TYR A 128 -1.36 7.34 -2.38
N TRP A 129 -0.62 7.85 -1.40
CA TRP A 129 -1.21 8.61 -0.28
C TRP A 129 -1.90 9.91 -0.74
N VAL A 130 -1.44 10.51 -1.84
CA VAL A 130 -1.99 11.74 -2.42
C VAL A 130 -3.45 11.55 -2.84
N GLY A 131 -3.75 10.40 -3.47
CA GLY A 131 -5.12 10.04 -3.85
C GLY A 131 -6.00 9.79 -2.63
N MET A 132 -5.48 9.01 -1.66
CA MET A 132 -6.18 8.73 -0.41
C MET A 132 -6.52 10.00 0.36
N ALA A 133 -5.59 10.98 0.43
CA ALA A 133 -5.81 12.25 1.09
C ALA A 133 -6.99 13.05 0.48
N ARG A 134 -7.19 12.98 -0.84
CA ARG A 134 -8.33 13.64 -1.50
C ARG A 134 -9.66 12.99 -1.18
N ILE A 135 -9.69 11.66 -1.18
CA ILE A 135 -10.88 10.88 -0.85
C ILE A 135 -11.33 11.23 0.57
N VAL A 136 -10.43 11.07 1.53
CA VAL A 136 -10.71 11.37 2.95
C VAL A 136 -11.10 12.83 3.13
N ARG A 137 -10.41 13.77 2.46
CA ARG A 137 -10.81 15.19 2.52
C ARG A 137 -12.26 15.38 2.07
N GLY A 138 -12.66 14.77 0.96
CA GLY A 138 -14.02 14.82 0.44
C GLY A 138 -15.04 14.33 1.47
N ASP A 139 -14.79 13.16 2.05
CA ASP A 139 -15.67 12.57 3.06
C ASP A 139 -15.77 13.45 4.31
N ILE A 140 -14.65 14.01 4.78
CA ILE A 140 -14.62 14.89 5.94
C ILE A 140 -15.38 16.19 5.68
N LEU A 141 -15.27 16.75 4.47
CA LEU A 141 -16.02 17.94 4.06
C LEU A 141 -17.53 17.69 4.07
N GLN A 142 -17.97 16.48 3.74
CA GLN A 142 -19.37 16.06 3.79
C GLN A 142 -19.82 15.78 5.22
N LEU A 143 -19.07 14.98 5.97
CA LEU A 143 -19.39 14.57 7.34
C LEU A 143 -19.42 15.76 8.30
N LYS A 144 -18.56 16.76 8.13
CA LYS A 144 -18.53 17.93 9.04
C LYS A 144 -19.81 18.77 9.02
N GLN A 145 -20.66 18.61 8.01
CA GLN A 145 -21.95 19.29 7.87
C GLN A 145 -23.12 18.52 8.49
N GLN A 146 -22.89 17.30 8.97
CA GLN A 146 -23.92 16.44 9.56
C GLN A 146 -24.33 16.91 10.97
N GLU A 147 -25.58 16.62 11.34
CA GLU A 147 -26.20 17.06 12.60
C GLU A 147 -25.44 16.57 13.84
N PHE A 148 -24.91 15.35 13.82
CA PHE A 148 -24.15 14.80 14.95
C PHE A 148 -22.88 15.61 15.26
N VAL A 149 -22.27 16.23 14.24
CA VAL A 149 -21.09 17.08 14.41
C VAL A 149 -21.46 18.42 15.02
N LEU A 150 -22.59 19.00 14.59
CA LEU A 150 -23.14 20.23 15.16
C LEU A 150 -23.50 20.03 16.64
N ALA A 151 -24.17 18.91 16.96
CA ALA A 151 -24.49 18.53 18.33
C ALA A 151 -23.22 18.34 19.19
N ALA A 152 -22.21 17.63 18.68
CA ALA A 152 -20.94 17.46 19.40
C ALA A 152 -20.23 18.79 19.68
N LYS A 153 -20.26 19.74 18.73
CA LYS A 153 -19.73 21.10 18.93
C LYS A 153 -20.52 21.88 19.98
N ALA A 154 -21.85 21.80 19.96
CA ALA A 154 -22.72 22.46 20.95
C ALA A 154 -22.48 21.94 22.37
N LEU A 155 -22.13 20.66 22.51
CA LEU A 155 -21.73 20.03 23.77
C LEU A 155 -20.27 20.35 24.18
N GLY A 156 -19.56 21.21 23.45
CA GLY A 156 -18.20 21.64 23.79
C GLY A 156 -17.10 20.63 23.47
N ALA A 157 -17.34 19.66 22.57
CA ALA A 157 -16.30 18.72 22.18
C ALA A 157 -15.11 19.44 21.52
N SER A 158 -13.89 19.07 21.91
CA SER A 158 -12.68 19.65 21.33
C SER A 158 -12.54 19.28 19.85
N LYS A 159 -11.91 20.16 19.08
CA LYS A 159 -11.67 19.96 17.63
C LYS A 159 -11.00 18.62 17.32
N ALA A 160 -9.97 18.26 18.09
CA ALA A 160 -9.28 16.98 17.94
C ALA A 160 -10.17 15.78 18.27
N ARG A 161 -11.01 15.89 19.31
CA ARG A 161 -11.99 14.84 19.65
C ARG A 161 -13.00 14.64 18.52
N ILE A 162 -13.53 15.73 17.94
CA ILE A 162 -14.46 15.65 16.81
C ILE A 162 -13.80 14.96 15.62
N LEU A 163 -12.57 15.35 15.28
CA LEU A 163 -11.85 14.77 14.14
C LEU A 163 -11.54 13.27 14.33
N PHE A 164 -10.84 12.90 15.39
CA PHE A 164 -10.33 11.53 15.55
C PHE A 164 -11.34 10.54 16.13
N ARG A 165 -12.36 11.01 16.86
CA ARG A 165 -13.34 10.13 17.52
C ARG A 165 -14.69 10.07 16.81
N HIS A 166 -15.00 11.04 15.95
CA HIS A 166 -16.24 11.08 15.20
C HIS A 166 -16.00 11.03 13.70
N LEU A 167 -15.25 11.98 13.14
CA LEU A 167 -15.15 12.09 11.68
C LEU A 167 -14.33 10.97 11.03
N ILE A 168 -13.08 10.77 11.44
CA ILE A 168 -12.18 9.75 10.86
C ILE A 168 -12.76 8.32 10.98
N PRO A 169 -13.33 7.90 12.12
CA PRO A 169 -13.97 6.58 12.19
C PRO A 169 -15.18 6.44 11.25
N ASN A 170 -15.91 7.53 10.98
CA ASN A 170 -17.04 7.50 10.04
C ASN A 170 -16.57 7.46 8.57
N THR A 171 -15.41 8.02 8.24
CA THR A 171 -14.86 7.90 6.87
C THR A 171 -14.39 6.48 6.54
N MET A 172 -14.06 5.66 7.54
CA MET A 172 -13.67 4.26 7.31
C MET A 172 -14.76 3.40 6.66
N GLY A 173 -16.03 3.82 6.68
CA GLY A 173 -17.08 3.12 5.94
C GLY A 173 -16.95 3.27 4.41
N SER A 174 -16.25 4.32 3.95
CA SER A 174 -16.08 4.66 2.54
C SER A 174 -14.71 4.26 1.96
N ILE A 175 -13.78 3.80 2.81
CA ILE A 175 -12.36 3.55 2.50
C ILE A 175 -12.03 2.09 2.79
#